data_AF-A0A3D9E5K8-F1
#
_entry.id   AF-A0A3D9E5K8-F1
#
_cell.length_a   1.000
_cell.length_b   1.000
_cell.length_c   1.000
_cell.angle_alpha   90.00
_cell.angle_beta   90.00
_cell.angle_gamma   90.00
#
_symmetry.space_group_name_H-M   'P 1'
#
loop_
_entity.id
_entity.type
_entity.pdbx_description
1 polymer ?
#
loop_
_entity_poly.entity_id
_entity_poly.type
_entity_poly.pdbx_seq_one_letter_code
_entity_poly.pdbx_strand_id
1 'polypeptide(L)'
;MIGSLAWPVVLFIVVLLLLGPIRRLIGRIRTWKGFGVEAELAEDLQVARRQAREAVGEALTDSARGDGDEAPPAAEGQGEPSAQENTVEGTEQRARTEGVWPQSLRELYDIDGASPADADKWNGHFAPPKSGKFPSVARTVAAPEVGIRESFETLGGLIGEVSALQRKGRVGPPDMPTILGELFRAGRVRGSFVRGVMKLWKVRNDVLVGEASPGPDEALDFRNSAMQLFVVALKLRDELIEEG
;
A
#
# COMPACT_ATOMS: atom_id res chain seq x y z
N MET A 1 -3.66 66.51 -6.26
CA MET A 1 -3.08 65.19 -5.95
C MET A 1 -3.78 64.52 -4.75
N ILE A 2 -5.12 64.47 -4.73
CA ILE A 2 -5.90 63.82 -3.64
C ILE A 2 -6.53 62.50 -4.12
N GLY A 3 -6.47 62.21 -5.43
CA GLY A 3 -7.09 61.02 -6.03
C GLY A 3 -6.31 59.70 -5.90
N SER A 4 -5.01 59.70 -5.54
CA SER A 4 -4.22 58.45 -5.50
C SER A 4 -4.28 57.71 -4.16
N LEU A 5 -4.74 58.35 -3.08
CA LEU A 5 -4.86 57.71 -1.75
C LEU A 5 -6.24 57.08 -1.49
N ALA A 6 -7.25 57.35 -2.32
CA ALA A 6 -8.59 56.80 -2.11
C ALA A 6 -8.66 55.30 -2.45
N TRP A 7 -7.87 54.84 -3.43
CA TRP A 7 -7.92 53.47 -3.94
C TRP A 7 -7.50 52.40 -2.91
N PRO A 8 -6.39 52.56 -2.15
CA PRO A 8 -6.01 51.59 -1.12
C PRO A 8 -7.03 51.45 0.01
N VAL A 9 -7.69 52.55 0.37
CA VAL A 9 -8.70 52.56 1.44
C VAL A 9 -9.94 51.77 1.02
N VAL A 10 -10.39 51.92 -0.23
CA VAL A 10 -11.50 51.13 -0.77
C VAL A 10 -11.16 49.65 -0.81
N LEU A 11 -9.95 49.28 -1.22
CA LEU A 11 -9.46 47.90 -1.20
C LEU A 11 -9.49 47.31 0.22
N PHE A 12 -9.05 48.09 1.21
CA PHE A 12 -9.04 47.65 2.61
C PHE A 12 -10.46 47.41 3.15
N ILE A 13 -11.41 48.29 2.83
CA ILE A 13 -12.81 48.14 3.21
C ILE A 13 -13.44 46.91 2.53
N VAL A 14 -13.16 46.69 1.24
CA VAL A 14 -13.64 45.52 0.50
C VAL A 14 -13.11 44.23 1.11
N VAL A 15 -11.82 44.17 1.44
CA VAL A 15 -11.22 43.02 2.13
C VAL A 15 -11.90 42.78 3.48
N LEU A 16 -12.07 43.81 4.31
CA LEU A 16 -12.74 43.68 5.61
C LEU A 16 -14.19 43.19 5.50
N LEU A 17 -14.95 43.66 4.51
CA LEU A 17 -16.32 43.20 4.27
C LEU A 17 -16.37 41.75 3.79
N LEU A 18 -15.36 41.28 3.06
CA LEU A 18 -15.24 39.91 2.58
C LEU A 18 -14.69 38.93 3.64
N LEU A 19 -13.97 39.41 4.67
CA LEU A 19 -13.43 38.54 5.72
C LEU A 19 -14.53 37.78 6.50
N GLY A 20 -15.68 38.42 6.74
CA GLY A 20 -16.85 37.79 7.39
C GLY A 20 -17.42 36.59 6.62
N PRO A 21 -17.81 36.75 5.34
CA PRO A 21 -18.30 35.65 4.52
C PRO A 21 -17.23 34.58 4.23
N ILE A 22 -15.95 34.95 4.06
CA ILE A 22 -14.86 33.97 3.88
C ILE A 22 -14.73 33.06 5.12
N ARG A 23 -14.81 33.61 6.34
CA ARG A 23 -14.81 32.78 7.57
C ARG A 23 -16.00 31.82 7.64
N ARG A 24 -17.18 32.24 7.16
CA ARG A 24 -18.36 31.35 7.08
C ARG A 24 -18.22 30.28 5.99
N LEU A 25 -17.59 30.60 4.86
CA LEU A 25 -17.28 29.64 3.79
C LEU A 25 -16.28 28.60 4.25
N ILE A 26 -15.19 28.98 4.93
CA ILE A 26 -14.21 28.03 5.48
C ILE A 26 -14.85 27.11 6.54
N GLY A 27 -15.77 27.64 7.36
CA GLY A 27 -16.55 26.81 8.30
C GLY A 27 -17.50 25.83 7.60
N ARG A 28 -18.04 26.19 6.44
CA ARG A 28 -18.98 25.36 5.67
C ARG A 28 -18.29 24.34 4.76
N ILE A 29 -17.09 24.62 4.25
CA ILE A 29 -16.27 23.62 3.54
C ILE A 29 -15.86 22.48 4.49
N ARG A 30 -15.75 22.76 5.79
CA ARG A 30 -15.55 21.71 6.81
C ARG A 30 -16.74 20.76 6.97
N THR A 31 -17.94 21.14 6.49
CA THR A 31 -19.18 20.35 6.54
C THR A 31 -19.62 19.82 5.17
N TRP A 32 -18.97 20.23 4.07
CA TRP A 32 -19.15 19.66 2.73
C TRP A 32 -18.14 18.53 2.43
N LYS A 33 -17.68 17.85 3.49
CA LYS A 33 -16.83 16.63 3.44
C LYS A 33 -17.64 15.33 3.35
N GLY A 34 -18.98 15.36 3.45
CA GLY A 34 -19.72 14.18 3.90
C GLY A 34 -20.72 13.56 2.94
N PHE A 35 -20.35 13.17 1.71
CA PHE A 35 -21.15 12.14 0.99
C PHE A 35 -20.39 11.44 -0.15
N GLY A 36 -19.49 12.14 -0.87
CA GLY A 36 -18.71 11.53 -1.96
C GLY A 36 -17.45 10.80 -1.48
N VAL A 37 -16.65 11.45 -0.63
CA VAL A 37 -15.38 10.90 -0.12
C VAL A 37 -15.59 9.76 0.86
N GLU A 38 -16.63 9.84 1.70
CA GLU A 38 -17.01 8.75 2.61
C GLU A 38 -17.46 7.51 1.84
N ALA A 39 -18.17 7.68 0.71
CA ALA A 39 -18.57 6.56 -0.15
C ALA A 39 -17.37 5.90 -0.83
N GLU A 40 -16.44 6.69 -1.36
CA GLU A 40 -15.22 6.17 -2.00
C GLU A 40 -14.32 5.46 -0.99
N LEU A 41 -14.16 6.00 0.23
CA LEU A 41 -13.39 5.37 1.30
C LEU A 41 -14.02 4.05 1.75
N ALA A 42 -15.34 4.02 1.97
CA ALA A 42 -16.05 2.80 2.33
C ALA A 42 -15.92 1.74 1.24
N GLU A 43 -15.99 2.12 -0.04
CA GLU A 43 -15.78 1.22 -1.17
C GLU A 43 -14.34 0.69 -1.20
N ASP A 44 -13.34 1.56 -1.07
CA ASP A 44 -11.93 1.18 -1.06
C ASP A 44 -11.60 0.22 0.09
N LEU A 45 -12.17 0.46 1.28
CA LEU A 45 -12.05 -0.43 2.44
C LEU A 45 -12.75 -1.76 2.22
N GLN A 46 -13.94 -1.79 1.64
CA GLN A 46 -14.61 -3.05 1.31
C GLN A 46 -13.82 -3.87 0.28
N VAL A 47 -13.21 -3.23 -0.71
CA VAL A 47 -12.33 -3.91 -1.67
C VAL A 47 -11.06 -4.40 -0.98
N ALA A 48 -10.41 -3.58 -0.16
CA ALA A 48 -9.23 -3.99 0.62
C ALA A 48 -9.53 -5.19 1.51
N ARG A 49 -10.70 -5.19 2.17
CA ARG A 49 -11.18 -6.30 3.00
C ARG A 49 -11.41 -7.58 2.20
N ARG A 50 -12.00 -7.48 1.00
CA ARG A 50 -12.17 -8.64 0.10
C ARG A 50 -10.82 -9.20 -0.33
N GLN A 51 -9.89 -8.35 -0.73
CA GLN A 51 -8.55 -8.76 -1.16
C GLN A 51 -7.71 -9.34 -0.02
N ALA A 52 -7.82 -8.79 1.20
CA ALA A 52 -7.18 -9.35 2.39
C ALA A 52 -7.71 -10.75 2.71
N ARG A 53 -9.04 -10.95 2.65
CA ARG A 53 -9.65 -12.28 2.84
C ARG A 53 -9.22 -13.27 1.77
N GLU A 54 -9.17 -12.83 0.52
CA GLU A 54 -8.69 -13.65 -0.61
C GLU A 54 -7.24 -14.07 -0.39
N ALA A 55 -6.34 -13.12 -0.07
CA ALA A 55 -4.94 -13.40 0.20
C ALA A 55 -4.74 -14.39 1.36
N VAL A 56 -5.54 -14.27 2.44
CA VAL A 56 -5.53 -15.25 3.54
C VAL A 56 -6.04 -16.61 3.08
N GLY A 57 -7.14 -16.66 2.34
CA GLY A 57 -7.70 -17.91 1.82
C GLY A 57 -6.71 -18.64 0.91
N GLU A 58 -6.07 -17.90 0.01
CA GLU A 58 -5.02 -18.39 -0.88
C GLU A 58 -3.82 -18.96 -0.10
N ALA A 59 -3.31 -18.20 0.88
CA ALA A 59 -2.19 -18.64 1.71
C ALA A 59 -2.50 -19.92 2.51
N LEU A 60 -3.74 -20.07 2.98
CA LEU A 60 -4.19 -21.29 3.66
C LEU A 60 -4.33 -22.47 2.70
N THR A 61 -4.83 -22.25 1.48
CA THR A 61 -4.99 -23.32 0.48
C THR A 61 -3.67 -23.81 -0.09
N ASP A 62 -2.65 -22.97 -0.19
CA ASP A 62 -1.31 -23.40 -0.62
C ASP A 62 -0.65 -24.28 0.43
N SER A 63 -0.77 -23.92 1.70
CA SER A 63 -0.32 -24.78 2.81
C SER A 63 -1.00 -26.15 2.82
N ALA A 64 -2.26 -26.23 2.41
CA ALA A 64 -2.98 -27.50 2.34
C ALA A 64 -2.60 -28.36 1.13
N ARG A 65 -2.03 -27.78 0.06
CA ARG A 65 -1.56 -28.51 -1.12
C ARG A 65 -0.12 -29.02 -1.02
N GLY A 66 0.63 -28.57 -0.01
CA GLY A 66 2.07 -28.84 0.12
C GLY A 66 2.50 -30.26 0.48
N ASP A 67 1.59 -31.19 0.82
CA ASP A 67 1.95 -32.52 1.34
C ASP A 67 1.18 -33.69 0.69
N GLY A 68 0.65 -33.48 -0.51
CA GLY A 68 -0.05 -34.50 -1.27
C GLY A 68 0.84 -35.19 -2.30
N ASP A 69 1.86 -35.92 -1.83
CA ASP A 69 2.38 -37.19 -2.40
C ASP A 69 2.00 -37.45 -3.89
N GLU A 70 2.48 -36.62 -4.82
CA GLU A 70 2.40 -36.95 -6.25
C GLU A 70 3.54 -37.91 -6.53
N ALA A 71 3.25 -39.20 -6.30
CA ALA A 71 4.12 -40.30 -6.67
C ALA A 71 4.58 -40.08 -8.13
N PRO A 72 5.90 -40.12 -8.40
CA PRO A 72 6.42 -39.84 -9.73
C PRO A 72 5.71 -40.72 -10.75
N PRO A 73 5.18 -40.15 -11.85
CA PRO A 73 4.61 -40.96 -12.91
C PRO A 73 5.69 -41.92 -13.39
N ALA A 74 5.43 -43.21 -13.22
CA ALA A 74 6.30 -44.27 -13.68
C ALA A 74 6.65 -44.01 -15.15
N ALA A 75 7.93 -43.84 -15.40
CA ALA A 75 8.50 -43.65 -16.72
C ALA A 75 8.25 -44.92 -17.56
N GLU A 76 7.29 -44.86 -18.46
CA GLU A 76 7.20 -45.79 -19.59
C GLU A 76 7.32 -45.01 -20.90
N GLY A 77 8.27 -45.45 -21.74
CA GLY A 77 8.09 -45.38 -23.19
C GLY A 77 8.95 -44.37 -23.92
N GLN A 78 10.07 -44.87 -24.43
CA GLN A 78 11.00 -44.25 -25.38
C GLN A 78 10.33 -43.74 -26.66
N GLY A 79 10.86 -42.64 -27.20
CA GLY A 79 10.56 -42.13 -28.54
C GLY A 79 11.35 -40.89 -28.91
N GLU A 80 12.65 -41.06 -29.25
CA GLU A 80 13.38 -40.17 -30.17
C GLU A 80 12.64 -40.10 -31.54
N PRO A 81 12.80 -39.06 -32.39
CA PRO A 81 14.08 -38.38 -32.63
C PRO A 81 14.05 -36.87 -33.03
N SER A 82 15.28 -36.36 -33.22
CA SER A 82 15.69 -35.38 -34.26
C SER A 82 15.66 -33.88 -33.93
N ALA A 83 16.83 -33.42 -33.49
CA ALA A 83 17.62 -32.30 -34.03
C ALA A 83 16.89 -31.19 -34.81
N GLN A 84 16.81 -30.01 -34.20
CA GLN A 84 16.93 -28.75 -34.92
C GLN A 84 17.74 -27.75 -34.08
N GLU A 85 18.96 -27.53 -34.55
CA GLU A 85 19.89 -26.48 -34.19
C GLU A 85 19.30 -25.13 -34.65
N ASN A 86 18.90 -24.28 -33.70
CA ASN A 86 18.60 -22.88 -33.97
C ASN A 86 19.43 -22.00 -33.03
N THR A 87 20.51 -21.50 -33.63
CA THR A 87 21.26 -20.31 -33.23
C THR A 87 20.32 -19.15 -32.99
N VAL A 88 20.24 -18.66 -31.75
CA VAL A 88 19.69 -17.33 -31.44
C VAL A 88 20.84 -16.49 -30.88
N GLU A 89 21.43 -15.72 -31.79
CA GLU A 89 22.26 -14.57 -31.45
C GLU A 89 21.43 -13.51 -30.72
N GLY A 90 22.01 -12.95 -29.67
CA GLY A 90 21.88 -11.52 -29.37
C GLY A 90 20.58 -11.03 -28.72
N THR A 91 20.46 -11.21 -27.41
CA THR A 91 19.83 -10.18 -26.56
C THR A 91 20.71 -9.93 -25.34
N GLU A 92 21.92 -9.47 -25.60
CA GLU A 92 22.73 -8.73 -24.65
C GLU A 92 22.23 -7.28 -24.59
N GLN A 93 20.98 -7.11 -24.15
CA GLN A 93 20.44 -5.80 -23.80
C GLN A 93 20.08 -5.85 -22.32
N ARG A 94 21.16 -5.93 -21.54
CA ARG A 94 21.21 -5.74 -20.09
C ARG A 94 20.78 -4.31 -19.82
N ALA A 95 19.47 -4.10 -19.85
CA ALA A 95 18.83 -2.85 -19.53
C ALA A 95 19.32 -2.40 -18.16
N ARG A 96 19.92 -1.22 -18.13
CA ARG A 96 19.98 -0.38 -16.94
C ARG A 96 18.56 -0.24 -16.42
N THR A 97 18.17 -1.05 -15.45
CA THR A 97 16.92 -0.87 -14.71
C THR A 97 17.14 0.26 -13.70
N GLU A 98 17.09 1.50 -14.19
CA GLU A 98 16.46 2.57 -13.41
C GLU A 98 14.99 2.18 -13.21
N GLY A 99 14.41 2.51 -12.05
CA GLY A 99 13.17 1.96 -11.50
C GLY A 99 11.92 2.12 -12.35
N VAL A 100 11.79 1.37 -13.44
CA VAL A 100 10.58 1.27 -14.24
C VAL A 100 9.74 0.13 -13.68
N TRP A 101 8.67 0.52 -12.99
CA TRP A 101 7.58 -0.37 -12.59
C TRP A 101 7.12 -1.23 -13.78
N PRO A 102 6.88 -2.54 -13.59
CA PRO A 102 6.22 -3.37 -14.59
C PRO A 102 4.94 -2.68 -15.08
N GLN A 103 4.71 -2.60 -16.39
CA GLN A 103 3.49 -1.98 -16.95
C GLN A 103 2.23 -2.60 -16.33
N SER A 104 2.25 -3.88 -16.02
CA SER A 104 1.16 -4.58 -15.32
C SER A 104 0.87 -4.07 -13.91
N LEU A 105 1.81 -3.39 -13.25
CA LEU A 105 1.57 -2.71 -11.95
C LEU A 105 1.18 -1.25 -12.12
N ARG A 106 1.40 -0.64 -13.28
CA ARG A 106 0.88 0.72 -13.61
C ARG A 106 -0.52 0.66 -14.20
N GLU A 107 -0.85 -0.38 -14.95
CA GLU A 107 -2.21 -0.57 -15.49
C GLU A 107 -3.19 -1.08 -14.43
N LEU A 108 -2.71 -1.82 -13.42
CA LEU A 108 -3.55 -2.33 -12.33
C LEU A 108 -3.90 -1.27 -11.29
N TYR A 109 -3.17 -0.14 -11.28
CA TYR A 109 -3.39 0.99 -10.40
C TYR A 109 -3.40 2.23 -11.28
N ASP A 110 -4.59 2.78 -11.54
CA ASP A 110 -4.84 4.03 -12.28
C ASP A 110 -4.21 5.23 -11.53
N ILE A 111 -2.88 5.26 -11.47
CA ILE A 111 -2.04 6.26 -10.79
C ILE A 111 -1.68 7.33 -11.82
N ASP A 112 -2.68 7.96 -12.43
CA ASP A 112 -2.46 9.17 -13.23
C ASP A 112 -2.34 10.43 -12.34
N GLY A 113 -2.44 10.29 -11.01
CA GLY A 113 -2.42 11.41 -10.06
C GLY A 113 -1.21 11.52 -9.13
N ALA A 114 -0.44 10.46 -8.87
CA ALA A 114 0.66 10.52 -7.90
C ALA A 114 2.00 10.72 -8.63
N SER A 115 2.54 11.94 -8.56
CA SER A 115 3.85 12.25 -9.13
C SER A 115 4.95 11.47 -8.40
N PRO A 116 5.93 10.88 -9.12
CA PRO A 116 7.15 10.33 -8.51
C PRO A 116 7.90 11.34 -7.64
N ALA A 117 7.74 12.64 -7.91
CA ALA A 117 8.34 13.72 -7.11
C ALA A 117 7.65 13.91 -5.74
N ASP A 118 6.41 13.44 -5.59
CA ASP A 118 5.78 13.44 -4.28
C ASP A 118 6.41 12.35 -3.43
N ALA A 119 6.67 11.14 -3.95
CA ALA A 119 7.24 9.97 -3.25
C ALA A 119 8.46 10.29 -2.34
N ASP A 120 9.33 11.23 -2.73
CA ASP A 120 10.50 11.65 -1.95
C ASP A 120 10.16 12.41 -0.65
N LYS A 121 8.99 13.08 -0.57
CA LYS A 121 8.49 13.71 0.67
C LYS A 121 7.95 12.68 1.67
N TRP A 122 7.72 11.43 1.25
CA TRP A 122 7.06 10.37 2.05
C TRP A 122 8.05 9.40 2.69
N ASN A 123 9.35 9.59 2.47
CA ASN A 123 10.45 8.78 3.03
C ASN A 123 10.69 9.04 4.53
N GLY A 124 9.63 9.26 5.30
CA GLY A 124 9.69 9.13 6.75
C GLY A 124 10.04 7.68 7.07
N HIS A 125 11.28 7.46 7.50
CA HIS A 125 11.82 6.14 7.86
C HIS A 125 10.76 5.29 8.57
N PHE A 126 10.43 4.13 8.00
CA PHE A 126 9.69 3.08 8.70
C PHE A 126 10.51 2.66 9.92
N ALA A 127 10.33 3.33 11.05
CA ALA A 127 10.81 2.84 12.32
C ALA A 127 9.92 1.65 12.68
N PRO A 128 10.46 0.43 12.81
CA PRO A 128 9.65 -0.71 13.19
C PRO A 128 8.99 -0.41 14.55
N PRO A 129 7.68 -0.66 14.71
CA PRO A 129 7.03 -0.45 15.99
C PRO A 129 7.70 -1.37 17.02
N LYS A 130 8.23 -0.77 18.09
CA LYS A 130 8.99 -1.47 19.15
C LYS A 130 8.24 -2.64 19.80
N SER A 131 6.94 -2.77 19.60
CA SER A 131 6.10 -3.73 20.30
C SER A 131 5.50 -4.83 19.40
N GLY A 132 5.57 -4.74 18.06
CA GLY A 132 4.90 -5.68 17.15
C GLY A 132 3.39 -5.89 17.42
N LYS A 133 2.77 -4.99 18.21
CA LYS A 133 1.40 -5.15 18.70
C LYS A 133 0.49 -4.18 17.97
N PHE A 134 -0.55 -4.72 17.35
CA PHE A 134 -1.63 -3.91 16.81
C PHE A 134 -2.28 -3.06 17.91
N PRO A 135 -2.78 -1.86 17.57
CA PRO A 135 -3.56 -1.05 18.50
C PRO A 135 -4.78 -1.84 19.01
N SER A 136 -5.18 -1.56 20.25
CA SER A 136 -6.38 -2.16 20.83
C SER A 136 -7.63 -1.62 20.13
N VAL A 137 -8.69 -2.43 20.07
CA VAL A 137 -10.00 -2.04 19.50
C VAL A 137 -10.51 -0.74 20.13
N ALA A 138 -10.44 -0.64 21.46
CA ALA A 138 -10.86 0.56 22.19
C ALA A 138 -10.07 1.81 21.77
N ARG A 139 -8.76 1.68 21.54
CA ARG A 139 -7.92 2.79 21.06
C ARG A 139 -8.27 3.19 19.63
N THR A 140 -8.48 2.21 18.74
CA THR A 140 -8.89 2.45 17.35
C THR A 140 -10.25 3.15 17.27
N VAL A 141 -11.21 2.78 18.12
CA VAL A 141 -12.52 3.44 18.17
C VAL A 141 -12.42 4.87 18.73
N ALA A 142 -11.61 5.06 19.77
CA ALA A 142 -11.44 6.37 20.41
C ALA A 142 -10.67 7.37 19.54
N ALA A 143 -9.77 6.89 18.67
CA ALA A 143 -8.97 7.70 17.77
C ALA A 143 -8.75 6.95 16.43
N PRO A 144 -9.73 7.00 15.51
CA PRO A 144 -9.71 6.26 14.23
C PRO A 144 -8.43 6.45 13.42
N GLU A 145 -7.98 7.69 13.26
CA GLU A 145 -6.80 8.04 12.46
C GLU A 145 -5.51 7.48 13.07
N VAL A 146 -5.42 7.53 14.40
CA VAL A 146 -4.30 6.93 15.14
C VAL A 146 -4.32 5.41 14.99
N GLY A 147 -5.49 4.80 15.10
CA GLY A 147 -5.67 3.36 14.93
C GLY A 147 -5.27 2.86 13.53
N ILE A 148 -5.63 3.60 12.48
CA ILE A 148 -5.24 3.29 11.09
C ILE A 148 -3.72 3.39 10.93
N ARG A 149 -3.13 4.51 11.38
CA ARG A 149 -1.68 4.73 11.29
C ARG A 149 -0.90 3.62 11.99
N GLU A 150 -1.23 3.33 13.25
CA GLU A 150 -0.52 2.33 14.06
C GLU A 150 -0.69 0.90 13.50
N SER A 151 -1.87 0.58 12.97
CA SER A 151 -2.12 -0.74 12.35
C SER A 151 -1.29 -0.92 11.09
N PHE A 152 -1.18 0.11 10.24
CA PHE A 152 -0.36 0.04 9.03
C PHE A 152 1.13 0.03 9.34
N GLU A 153 1.59 0.82 10.31
CA GLU A 153 3.00 0.81 10.74
C GLU A 153 3.42 -0.55 11.29
N THR A 154 2.51 -1.24 11.99
CA THR A 154 2.71 -2.63 12.44
C THR A 154 2.85 -3.61 11.28
N LEU A 155 1.96 -3.54 10.29
CA LEU A 155 2.05 -4.34 9.07
C LEU A 155 3.32 -4.03 8.26
N GLY A 156 3.59 -2.75 8.03
CA GLY A 156 4.70 -2.29 7.22
C GLY A 156 6.06 -2.61 7.85
N GLY A 157 6.18 -2.56 9.17
CA GLY A 157 7.38 -3.01 9.89
C GLY A 157 7.71 -4.47 9.59
N LEU A 158 6.71 -5.36 9.69
CA LEU A 158 6.89 -6.79 9.39
C LEU A 158 7.21 -7.07 7.92
N ILE A 159 6.56 -6.38 6.99
CA ILE A 159 6.88 -6.49 5.55
C ILE A 159 8.33 -6.03 5.29
N GLY A 160 8.77 -4.98 5.99
CA GLY A 160 10.16 -4.53 5.98
C GLY A 160 11.13 -5.60 6.49
N GLU A 161 10.81 -6.28 7.59
CA GLU A 161 11.60 -7.41 8.12
C GLU A 161 11.71 -8.56 7.10
N VAL A 162 10.58 -8.97 6.50
CA VAL A 162 10.54 -10.00 5.44
C VAL A 162 11.46 -9.63 4.27
N SER A 163 11.38 -8.39 3.80
CA SER A 163 12.23 -7.89 2.73
C SER A 163 13.71 -7.89 3.12
N ALA A 164 14.03 -7.51 4.35
CA ALA A 164 15.39 -7.50 4.86
C ALA A 164 16.01 -8.92 4.94
N LEU A 165 15.22 -9.90 5.39
CA LEU A 165 15.60 -11.32 5.39
C LEU A 165 15.88 -11.80 3.97
N GLN A 166 14.95 -11.55 3.03
CA GLN A 166 15.11 -11.95 1.63
C GLN A 166 16.37 -11.35 0.97
N ARG A 167 16.69 -10.09 1.32
CA ARG A 167 17.86 -9.38 0.78
C ARG A 167 19.19 -9.76 1.44
N LYS A 168 19.20 -10.74 2.35
CA LYS A 168 20.38 -11.17 3.12
C LYS A 168 21.10 -9.99 3.80
N GLY A 169 20.33 -9.07 4.38
CA GLY A 169 20.88 -7.97 5.17
C GLY A 169 21.38 -6.74 4.40
N ARG A 170 21.03 -6.55 3.13
CA ARG A 170 21.27 -5.23 2.48
C ARG A 170 20.44 -4.15 3.16
N VAL A 171 21.14 -3.15 3.71
CA VAL A 171 20.57 -2.07 4.52
C VAL A 171 20.13 -0.91 3.65
N GLY A 172 18.88 -0.49 3.82
CA GLY A 172 18.30 0.71 3.22
C GLY A 172 16.80 0.50 3.03
N PRO A 173 15.93 1.30 3.69
CA PRO A 173 14.49 1.07 3.66
C PRO A 173 13.97 1.45 2.28
N PRO A 174 13.57 0.48 1.44
CA PRO A 174 12.83 0.82 0.24
C PRO A 174 11.47 1.35 0.65
N ASP A 175 10.85 2.15 -0.20
CA ASP A 175 9.45 2.47 -0.08
C ASP A 175 8.59 1.19 -0.17
N MET A 176 7.41 1.24 0.46
CA MET A 176 6.49 0.09 0.52
C MET A 176 6.20 -0.52 -0.87
N PRO A 177 5.92 0.28 -1.93
CA PRO A 177 5.73 -0.25 -3.26
C PRO A 177 6.92 -1.09 -3.74
N THR A 178 8.16 -0.61 -3.54
CA THR A 178 9.36 -1.31 -4.03
C THR A 178 9.55 -2.63 -3.31
N ILE A 179 9.34 -2.65 -1.99
CA ILE A 179 9.38 -3.89 -1.21
C ILE A 179 8.39 -4.89 -1.80
N LEU A 180 7.12 -4.50 -1.98
CA LEU A 180 6.08 -5.40 -2.47
C LEU A 180 6.37 -5.91 -3.89
N GLY A 181 6.89 -5.05 -4.77
CA GLY A 181 7.28 -5.42 -6.12
C GLY A 181 8.43 -6.42 -6.16
N GLU A 182 9.35 -6.37 -5.20
CA GLU A 182 10.41 -7.38 -5.06
C GLU A 182 9.90 -8.70 -4.50
N LEU A 183 9.08 -8.67 -3.44
CA LEU A 183 8.47 -9.88 -2.88
C LEU A 183 7.63 -10.59 -3.96
N PHE A 184 6.87 -9.84 -4.76
CA PHE A 184 6.05 -10.40 -5.83
C PHE A 184 6.88 -11.00 -6.97
N ARG A 185 7.91 -10.28 -7.45
CA ARG A 185 8.80 -10.79 -8.52
C ARG A 185 9.57 -12.04 -8.09
N ALA A 186 9.88 -12.16 -6.81
CA ALA A 186 10.51 -13.34 -6.25
C ALA A 186 9.53 -14.52 -6.02
N GLY A 187 8.24 -14.35 -6.35
CA GLY A 187 7.21 -15.37 -6.12
C GLY A 187 6.89 -15.60 -4.64
N ARG A 188 7.34 -14.72 -3.74
CA ARG A 188 7.15 -14.85 -2.28
C ARG A 188 5.77 -14.42 -1.82
N VAL A 189 5.13 -13.52 -2.56
CA VAL A 189 3.75 -13.09 -2.30
C VAL A 189 2.94 -13.10 -3.59
N ARG A 190 1.64 -13.32 -3.45
CA ARG A 190 0.68 -13.26 -4.55
C ARG A 190 0.26 -11.81 -4.86
N GLY A 191 -0.34 -11.60 -6.02
CA GLY A 191 -0.85 -10.29 -6.42
C GLY A 191 -1.99 -9.77 -5.52
N SER A 192 -2.79 -10.66 -4.94
CA SER A 192 -3.85 -10.35 -3.97
C SER A 192 -3.29 -9.65 -2.71
N PHE A 193 -2.18 -10.18 -2.17
CA PHE A 193 -1.46 -9.60 -1.05
C PHE A 193 -0.93 -8.20 -1.38
N VAL A 194 -0.26 -8.04 -2.53
CA VAL A 194 0.26 -6.74 -2.98
C VAL A 194 -0.86 -5.71 -3.10
N ARG A 195 -1.99 -6.08 -3.73
CA ARG A 195 -3.17 -5.21 -3.85
C ARG A 195 -3.73 -4.81 -2.49
N GLY A 196 -3.89 -5.76 -1.58
CA GLY A 196 -4.36 -5.51 -0.22
C GLY A 196 -3.48 -4.52 0.53
N VAL A 197 -2.16 -4.72 0.54
CA VAL A 197 -1.22 -3.82 1.23
C VAL A 197 -1.23 -2.42 0.60
N MET A 198 -1.21 -2.33 -0.73
CA MET A 198 -1.21 -1.03 -1.43
C MET A 198 -2.48 -0.21 -1.18
N LYS A 199 -3.66 -0.86 -1.10
CA LYS A 199 -4.90 -0.16 -0.73
C LYS A 199 -4.85 0.39 0.68
N LEU A 200 -4.37 -0.40 1.65
CA LEU A 200 -4.20 0.07 3.02
C LEU A 200 -3.17 1.20 3.11
N TRP A 201 -2.11 1.14 2.29
CA TRP A 201 -1.11 2.21 2.21
C TRP A 201 -1.71 3.52 1.70
N LYS A 202 -2.54 3.47 0.64
CA LYS A 202 -3.29 4.62 0.12
C LYS A 202 -4.16 5.24 1.21
N VAL A 203 -5.07 4.46 1.80
CA VAL A 203 -5.97 4.94 2.86
C VAL A 203 -5.20 5.55 4.03
N ARG A 204 -4.11 4.91 4.47
CA ARG A 204 -3.26 5.46 5.54
C ARG A 204 -2.67 6.82 5.16
N ASN A 205 -2.22 6.99 3.92
CA ASN A 205 -1.67 8.26 3.45
C ASN A 205 -2.74 9.34 3.35
N ASP A 206 -3.92 9.02 2.79
CA ASP A 206 -5.06 9.94 2.69
C ASP A 206 -5.48 10.46 4.08
N VAL A 207 -5.47 9.59 5.08
CA VAL A 207 -5.72 9.95 6.49
C VAL A 207 -4.64 10.87 7.05
N LEU A 208 -3.36 10.59 6.76
CA LEU A 208 -2.25 11.40 7.26
C LEU A 208 -2.20 12.81 6.69
N VAL A 209 -2.53 12.98 5.41
CA VAL A 209 -2.59 14.30 4.78
C VAL A 209 -3.90 15.04 5.10
N GLY A 210 -4.85 14.37 5.76
CA GLY A 210 -6.14 14.94 6.17
C GLY A 210 -7.18 15.00 5.06
N GLU A 211 -6.94 14.28 3.96
CA GLU A 211 -7.89 14.11 2.84
C GLU A 211 -9.04 13.19 3.27
N ALA A 212 -8.73 12.09 3.97
CA ALA A 212 -9.71 11.20 4.57
C ALA A 212 -9.91 11.48 6.08
N SER A 213 -11.14 11.32 6.57
CA SER A 213 -11.49 11.48 8.00
C SER A 213 -12.35 10.30 8.46
N PRO A 214 -11.75 9.11 8.64
CA PRO A 214 -12.47 7.85 8.80
C PRO A 214 -13.26 7.79 10.10
N GLY A 215 -14.43 7.16 10.02
CA GLY A 215 -15.23 6.83 11.19
C GLY A 215 -14.64 5.67 12.00
N PRO A 216 -15.17 5.41 13.22
CA PRO A 216 -14.73 4.28 14.04
C PRO A 216 -14.85 2.91 13.35
N ASP A 217 -15.95 2.67 12.63
CA ASP A 217 -16.20 1.40 11.95
C ASP A 217 -15.20 1.17 10.80
N GLU A 218 -14.91 2.21 10.03
CA GLU A 218 -13.93 2.19 8.94
C GLU A 218 -12.51 1.90 9.47
N ALA A 219 -12.14 2.52 10.58
CA ALA A 219 -10.85 2.26 11.22
C ALA A 219 -10.75 0.83 11.77
N LEU A 220 -11.85 0.25 12.26
CA LEU A 220 -11.89 -1.16 12.66
C LEU A 220 -11.75 -2.10 11.46
N ASP A 221 -12.42 -1.82 10.35
CA ASP A 221 -12.30 -2.60 9.13
C ASP A 221 -10.88 -2.51 8.53
N PHE A 222 -10.26 -1.32 8.55
CA PHE A 222 -8.87 -1.13 8.21
C PHE A 222 -7.95 -1.98 9.09
N ARG A 223 -8.09 -1.87 10.42
CA ARG A 223 -7.29 -2.63 11.40
C ARG A 223 -7.41 -4.13 11.16
N ASN A 224 -8.62 -4.63 10.95
CA ASN A 224 -8.87 -6.06 10.73
C ASN A 224 -8.23 -6.55 9.42
N SER A 225 -8.28 -5.74 8.36
CA SER A 225 -7.64 -6.05 7.08
C SER A 225 -6.12 -6.04 7.20
N ALA A 226 -5.55 -5.06 7.92
CA ALA A 226 -4.12 -5.00 8.21
C ALA A 226 -3.65 -6.22 9.03
N MET A 227 -4.44 -6.65 10.01
CA MET A 227 -4.16 -7.83 10.84
C MET A 227 -4.17 -9.13 10.02
N GLN A 228 -5.09 -9.26 9.06
CA GLN A 228 -5.13 -10.42 8.15
C GLN A 228 -3.87 -10.52 7.28
N LEU A 229 -3.47 -9.40 6.66
CA LEU A 229 -2.24 -9.35 5.86
C LEU A 229 -0.99 -9.55 6.73
N PHE A 230 -1.03 -9.11 7.99
CA PHE A 230 0.08 -9.33 8.93
C PHE A 230 0.31 -10.82 9.22
N VAL A 231 -0.76 -11.62 9.35
CA VAL A 231 -0.61 -13.07 9.54
C VAL A 231 0.06 -13.73 8.32
N VAL A 232 -0.28 -13.29 7.10
CA VAL A 232 0.36 -13.77 5.87
C VAL A 232 1.85 -13.38 5.86
N ALA A 233 2.16 -12.14 6.20
CA ALA A 233 3.55 -11.67 6.28
C ALA A 233 4.36 -12.38 7.38
N LEU A 234 3.73 -12.76 8.50
CA LEU A 234 4.37 -13.51 9.58
C LEU A 234 4.78 -14.90 9.08
N LYS A 235 3.86 -15.60 8.42
CA LYS A 235 4.15 -16.93 7.85
C LYS A 235 5.32 -16.87 6.87
N LEU A 236 5.31 -15.87 5.98
CA LEU A 236 6.39 -15.68 5.02
C LEU A 236 7.74 -15.36 5.70
N ARG A 237 7.73 -14.58 6.78
CA ARG A 237 8.93 -14.31 7.57
C ARG A 237 9.49 -15.62 8.15
N ASP A 238 8.63 -16.44 8.73
CA ASP A 238 9.04 -17.68 9.38
C ASP A 238 9.59 -18.69 8.35
N GLU A 239 8.97 -18.81 7.16
CA GLU A 239 9.50 -19.59 6.03
C GLU A 239 10.90 -19.13 5.58
N LEU A 240 11.11 -17.81 5.46
CA LEU A 240 12.42 -17.26 5.10
C LEU A 240 13.49 -17.47 6.17
N ILE A 241 13.10 -17.59 7.45
CA ILE A 241 14.02 -17.94 8.55
C ILE A 241 14.41 -19.42 8.47
N GLU A 242 13.48 -20.31 8.10
CA GLU A 242 13.75 -21.74 7.95
C GLU A 242 14.63 -22.06 6.73
N GLU A 243 14.55 -21.28 5.66
CA GLU A 243 15.36 -21.44 4.44
C GLU A 243 16.81 -20.93 4.56
N GLY A 244 17.10 -20.05 5.54
CA GLY A 244 18.34 -19.27 5.64
C GLY A 244 19.36 -19.82 6.62
#